data_AF-A0A847R0Y3-F1
#
_entry.id   AF-A0A847R0Y3-F1
#
_cell.length_a   1.000
_cell.length_b   1.000
_cell.length_c   1.000
_cell.angle_alpha   90.00
_cell.angle_beta   90.00
_cell.angle_gamma   90.00
#
_symmetry.space_group_name_H-M   'P 1'
#
loop_
_entity.id
_entity.type
_entity.pdbx_description
1 polymer ?
#
loop_
_entity_poly.entity_id
_entity_poly.type
_entity_poly.pdbx_seq_one_letter_code
_entity_poly.pdbx_strand_id
1 'polypeptide(L)'
;MAGFFTSKDRAVKTKVYIDGYNLYYGCLKNTPYKWLDLHRLIELLISRSDHPDANINTKHAIKFTTADISPKAASDQNSPNDQRSYHQALYLYRPTIEIIKGAYSIEKSTYPIVEQDESGKDKSPSESQRMMVWKIEEKQSDVNVALEAVYDVLTDSTLEQVIFVTNDTDIIPALKKIRLINDERPNSTVQIGLITPSRVGKHQRTTNPNLSKLATWTIEYITNEELETSQLPSRVSGKKSSAIKPTSWFKHAQEVQEILDILTHLDVLGSIPRAWRWLSEPKPEVEGLPILVSTPDRMLNTLAGIEAVKLHAITFAQYKINQQKK
;
A
#
# COMPACT_ATOMS: atom_id res chain seq x y z
N MET A 1 -51.24 15.52 -1.39
CA MET A 1 -50.51 14.25 -1.26
C MET A 1 -49.03 14.56 -1.30
N ALA A 2 -48.35 14.39 -0.16
CA ALA A 2 -46.90 14.56 -0.06
C ALA A 2 -46.21 13.38 -0.75
N GLY A 3 -45.43 13.67 -1.80
CA GLY A 3 -44.57 12.68 -2.43
C GLY A 3 -43.34 12.46 -1.56
N PHE A 4 -43.27 11.29 -0.92
CA PHE A 4 -42.03 10.80 -0.31
C PHE A 4 -41.01 10.57 -1.42
N PHE A 5 -40.01 11.44 -1.51
CA PHE A 5 -38.79 11.14 -2.27
C PHE A 5 -37.95 10.17 -1.44
N THR A 6 -37.92 8.90 -1.83
CA THR A 6 -36.97 7.92 -1.30
C THR A 6 -35.56 8.28 -1.78
N SER A 7 -34.70 8.80 -0.89
CA SER A 7 -33.33 9.22 -1.16
C SER A 7 -32.35 8.03 -1.28
N LYS A 8 -32.61 7.08 -2.18
CA LYS A 8 -31.90 5.78 -2.18
C LYS A 8 -30.82 5.57 -3.24
N ASP A 9 -30.38 6.59 -3.99
CA ASP A 9 -29.45 6.39 -5.12
C ASP A 9 -28.30 7.42 -5.25
N ARG A 10 -27.83 8.01 -4.15
CA ARG A 10 -26.63 8.87 -4.22
C ARG A 10 -25.49 8.27 -3.42
N ALA A 11 -24.45 7.83 -4.12
CA ALA A 11 -23.21 7.37 -3.52
C ALA A 11 -22.56 8.51 -2.70
N VAL A 12 -22.15 8.19 -1.47
CA VAL A 12 -21.66 9.10 -0.43
C VAL A 12 -20.32 9.67 -0.87
N LYS A 13 -20.17 10.99 -1.00
CA LYS A 13 -18.88 11.57 -1.38
C LYS A 13 -17.84 11.35 -0.27
N THR A 14 -16.81 10.57 -0.57
CA THR A 14 -15.84 10.11 0.44
C THR A 14 -14.41 10.51 0.09
N LYS A 15 -13.65 10.98 1.08
CA LYS A 15 -12.19 11.10 1.01
C LYS A 15 -11.49 10.14 1.98
N VAL A 16 -10.35 9.61 1.56
CA VAL A 16 -9.59 8.62 2.30
C VAL A 16 -8.17 9.12 2.54
N TYR A 17 -7.73 9.07 3.79
CA TYR A 17 -6.41 9.51 4.22
C TYR A 17 -5.65 8.30 4.72
N ILE A 18 -4.65 7.88 3.94
CA ILE A 18 -3.85 6.70 4.23
C ILE A 18 -2.52 7.14 4.81
N ASP A 19 -2.27 6.73 6.05
CA ASP A 19 -0.96 6.80 6.67
C ASP A 19 -0.09 5.65 6.14
N GLY A 20 0.81 5.97 5.21
CA GLY A 20 1.65 4.97 4.56
C GLY A 20 2.62 4.28 5.48
N TYR A 21 3.04 4.93 6.57
CA TYR A 21 3.93 4.36 7.56
C TYR A 21 3.19 3.37 8.46
N ASN A 22 2.03 3.78 8.97
CA ASN A 22 1.18 2.91 9.78
C ASN A 22 0.71 1.70 8.96
N LEU A 23 0.34 1.91 7.68
CA LEU A 23 0.03 0.84 6.74
C LEU A 23 1.20 -0.11 6.52
N TYR A 24 2.39 0.42 6.22
CA TYR A 24 3.57 -0.41 5.97
C TYR A 24 3.93 -1.24 7.19
N TYR A 25 4.13 -0.63 8.36
CA TYR A 25 4.58 -1.36 9.54
C TYR A 25 3.50 -2.23 10.19
N GLY A 26 2.23 -1.84 10.07
CA GLY A 26 1.11 -2.60 10.65
C GLY A 26 0.63 -3.73 9.76
N CYS A 27 0.74 -3.58 8.44
CA CYS A 27 0.13 -4.52 7.50
C CYS A 27 1.11 -5.12 6.50
N LEU A 28 2.03 -4.35 5.90
CA LEU A 28 2.77 -4.79 4.71
C LEU A 28 4.18 -5.31 4.96
N LYS A 29 4.83 -4.88 6.06
CA LYS A 29 6.19 -5.27 6.39
C LYS A 29 6.28 -6.79 6.52
N ASN A 30 7.34 -7.37 5.94
CA ASN A 30 7.56 -8.81 5.87
C ASN A 30 6.46 -9.58 5.13
N THR A 31 5.86 -8.96 4.10
CA THR A 31 4.90 -9.61 3.20
C THR A 31 5.26 -9.36 1.74
N PRO A 32 4.76 -10.19 0.80
CA PRO A 32 4.84 -9.91 -0.63
C PRO A 32 3.80 -8.88 -1.11
N TYR A 33 2.89 -8.41 -0.24
CA TYR A 33 1.74 -7.59 -0.62
C TYR A 33 2.05 -6.09 -0.66
N LYS A 34 3.27 -5.69 -1.00
CA LYS A 34 3.67 -4.28 -1.05
C LYS A 34 3.20 -3.57 -2.35
N TRP A 35 2.86 -4.32 -3.39
CA TRP A 35 2.46 -3.82 -4.72
C TRP A 35 0.94 -3.60 -4.83
N LEU A 36 0.36 -2.80 -3.92
CA LEU A 36 -1.08 -2.66 -3.75
C LEU A 36 -1.74 -1.65 -4.71
N ASP A 37 -2.90 -2.01 -5.23
CA ASP A 37 -3.91 -1.08 -5.73
C ASP A 37 -4.68 -0.57 -4.51
N LEU A 38 -4.24 0.58 -3.98
CA LEU A 38 -4.88 1.18 -2.80
C LEU A 38 -6.37 1.48 -3.04
N HIS A 39 -6.76 1.85 -4.27
CA HIS A 39 -8.16 2.09 -4.59
C HIS A 39 -8.98 0.82 -4.41
N ARG A 40 -8.51 -0.29 -5.00
CA ARG A 40 -9.17 -1.59 -4.88
C ARG A 40 -9.24 -2.09 -3.45
N LEU A 41 -8.16 -1.93 -2.68
CA LEU A 41 -8.13 -2.31 -1.27
C LEU A 41 -9.19 -1.56 -0.47
N ILE A 42 -9.28 -0.24 -0.67
CA ILE A 42 -10.27 0.58 0.03
C ILE A 42 -11.70 0.22 -0.37
N GLU A 43 -11.98 -0.04 -1.66
CA GLU A 43 -13.29 -0.54 -2.11
C GLU A 43 -13.71 -1.81 -1.37
N LEU A 44 -12.81 -2.79 -1.27
CA LEU A 44 -13.09 -4.04 -0.57
C LEU A 44 -13.37 -3.81 0.92
N LEU A 45 -12.56 -2.97 1.58
CA LEU A 45 -12.73 -2.68 3.00
C LEU A 45 -14.04 -1.92 3.30
N ILE A 46 -14.41 -0.98 2.44
CA ILE A 46 -15.69 -0.26 2.53
C ILE A 46 -16.86 -1.21 2.30
N SER A 47 -16.76 -2.13 1.34
CA SER A 47 -17.85 -3.05 0.99
C SER A 47 -18.32 -3.95 2.14
N ARG A 48 -17.44 -4.23 3.11
CA ARG A 48 -17.76 -4.99 4.33
C ARG A 48 -17.90 -4.14 5.58
N SER A 49 -17.88 -2.82 5.45
CA SER A 49 -18.23 -1.91 6.54
C SER A 49 -19.75 -1.79 6.66
N ASP A 50 -20.22 -1.18 7.76
CA ASP A 50 -21.64 -0.83 7.92
C ASP A 50 -22.08 0.33 7.01
N HIS A 51 -21.19 0.87 6.17
CA HIS A 51 -21.42 2.00 5.27
C HIS A 51 -20.83 1.77 3.86
N PRO A 52 -21.39 0.84 3.07
CA PRO A 52 -20.80 0.41 1.80
C PRO A 52 -20.94 1.42 0.63
N ASP A 53 -21.79 2.44 0.76
CA ASP A 53 -22.18 3.34 -0.34
C ASP A 53 -21.16 4.44 -0.69
N ALA A 54 -19.90 4.32 -0.25
CA ALA A 54 -18.88 5.34 -0.44
C ALA A 54 -18.45 5.49 -1.92
N ASN A 55 -18.34 6.73 -2.36
CA ASN A 55 -17.82 7.11 -3.67
C ASN A 55 -16.42 7.71 -3.53
N ILE A 56 -15.43 6.94 -3.95
CA ILE A 56 -14.01 7.31 -4.00
C ILE A 56 -13.47 7.43 -5.43
N ASN A 57 -14.36 7.53 -6.43
CA ASN A 57 -13.99 7.59 -7.85
C ASN A 57 -13.60 9.00 -8.31
N THR A 58 -13.66 10.00 -7.43
CA THR A 58 -13.26 11.37 -7.77
C THR A 58 -11.74 11.52 -7.76
N LYS A 59 -11.22 12.46 -8.56
CA LYS A 59 -9.80 12.83 -8.54
C LYS A 59 -9.36 13.19 -7.11
N HIS A 60 -8.24 12.63 -6.67
CA HIS A 60 -7.67 12.80 -5.32
C HIS A 60 -8.63 12.43 -4.17
N ALA A 61 -9.56 11.49 -4.40
CA ALA A 61 -10.36 10.93 -3.32
C ALA A 61 -9.51 10.19 -2.29
N ILE A 62 -8.35 9.64 -2.70
CA ILE A 62 -7.42 8.95 -1.81
C ILE A 62 -6.14 9.79 -1.71
N LYS A 63 -5.80 10.21 -0.50
CA LYS A 63 -4.54 10.88 -0.16
C LYS A 63 -3.64 9.90 0.58
N PHE A 64 -2.58 9.46 -0.09
CA PHE A 64 -1.59 8.54 0.45
C PHE A 64 -0.38 9.33 0.94
N THR A 65 -0.25 9.46 2.26
CA THR A 65 0.83 10.22 2.88
C THR A 65 1.98 9.30 3.24
N THR A 66 3.20 9.64 2.80
CA THR A 66 4.41 8.85 3.04
C THR A 66 5.65 9.72 2.89
N ALA A 67 6.80 9.27 3.36
CA ALA A 67 8.10 9.85 3.01
C ALA A 67 8.86 8.96 2.00
N ASP A 68 9.73 9.56 1.19
CA ASP A 68 10.61 8.83 0.26
C ASP A 68 11.80 8.22 1.01
N ILE A 69 11.98 6.90 0.90
CA ILE A 69 13.02 6.17 1.64
C ILE A 69 14.38 6.77 1.34
N SER A 70 15.05 7.25 2.38
CA SER A 70 16.41 7.76 2.26
C SER A 70 17.39 6.61 1.98
N PRO A 71 18.24 6.71 0.94
CA PRO A 71 19.29 5.71 0.67
C PRO A 71 20.23 5.49 1.87
N LYS A 72 20.42 6.50 2.72
CA LYS A 72 21.25 6.41 3.93
C LYS A 72 20.61 5.60 5.06
N ALA A 73 19.28 5.45 5.04
CA ALA A 73 18.50 4.74 6.04
C ALA A 73 17.96 3.38 5.53
N ALA A 74 18.12 3.10 4.24
CA ALA A 74 17.57 1.92 3.61
C ALA A 74 18.30 0.66 4.12
N SER A 75 17.54 -0.32 4.62
CA SER A 75 18.10 -1.63 5.01
C SER A 75 18.49 -2.48 3.80
N ASP A 76 17.86 -2.23 2.64
CA ASP A 76 18.19 -2.82 1.34
C ASP A 76 18.44 -1.68 0.34
N GLN A 77 19.57 -1.77 -0.38
CA GLN A 77 20.00 -0.79 -1.38
C GLN A 77 18.97 -0.54 -2.48
N ASN A 78 18.09 -1.51 -2.76
CA ASN A 78 17.04 -1.38 -3.77
C ASN A 78 15.77 -0.69 -3.25
N SER A 79 15.59 -0.55 -1.93
CA SER A 79 14.34 -0.03 -1.34
C SER A 79 13.89 1.34 -1.90
N PRO A 80 14.79 2.32 -2.13
CA PRO A 80 14.38 3.59 -2.76
C PRO A 80 13.86 3.42 -4.19
N ASN A 81 14.48 2.53 -4.97
CA ASN A 81 14.07 2.24 -6.34
C ASN A 81 12.74 1.48 -6.39
N ASP A 82 12.57 0.51 -5.50
CA ASP A 82 11.34 -0.26 -5.35
C ASP A 82 10.15 0.66 -5.00
N GLN A 83 10.35 1.55 -4.02
CA GLN A 83 9.34 2.52 -3.61
C GLN A 83 9.01 3.50 -4.73
N ARG A 84 10.02 4.01 -5.44
CA ARG A 84 9.82 4.88 -6.61
C ARG A 84 9.00 4.18 -7.70
N SER A 85 9.29 2.90 -7.97
CA SER A 85 8.50 2.10 -8.91
C SER A 85 7.04 2.00 -8.47
N TYR A 86 6.80 1.76 -7.18
CA TYR A 86 5.44 1.68 -6.63
C TYR A 86 4.68 3.02 -6.73
N HIS A 87 5.30 4.13 -6.34
CA HIS A 87 4.69 5.46 -6.48
C HIS A 87 4.38 5.79 -7.94
N GLN A 88 5.27 5.42 -8.86
CA GLN A 88 5.02 5.56 -10.28
C GLN A 88 3.85 4.68 -10.74
N ALA A 89 3.73 3.45 -10.24
CA ALA A 89 2.62 2.57 -10.56
C ALA A 89 1.27 3.15 -10.11
N LEU A 90 1.18 3.65 -8.88
CA LEU A 90 -0.02 4.32 -8.37
C LEU A 90 -0.40 5.52 -9.24
N TYR A 91 0.57 6.39 -9.56
CA TYR A 91 0.37 7.55 -10.43
C TYR A 91 -0.14 7.17 -11.82
N LEU A 92 0.41 6.12 -12.43
CA LEU A 92 0.02 5.66 -13.76
C LEU A 92 -1.33 4.94 -13.79
N TYR A 93 -1.69 4.23 -12.72
CA TYR A 93 -2.86 3.34 -12.70
C TYR A 93 -4.13 4.00 -12.15
N ARG A 94 -4.01 4.99 -11.25
CA ARG A 94 -5.14 5.58 -10.51
C ARG A 94 -5.02 7.10 -10.38
N PRO A 95 -5.73 7.90 -11.21
CA PRO A 95 -5.81 9.35 -11.02
C PRO A 95 -6.60 9.76 -9.77
N THR A 96 -7.26 8.82 -9.11
CA THR A 96 -7.96 9.01 -7.83
C THR A 96 -7.01 9.14 -6.63
N ILE A 97 -5.73 8.75 -6.79
CA ILE A 97 -4.74 8.77 -5.72
C ILE A 97 -3.81 9.99 -5.86
N GLU A 98 -3.66 10.74 -4.77
CA GLU A 98 -2.65 11.78 -4.59
C GLU A 98 -1.62 11.29 -3.57
N ILE A 99 -0.33 11.37 -3.90
CA ILE A 99 0.76 11.01 -2.98
C ILE A 99 1.30 12.28 -2.34
N ILE A 100 1.21 12.36 -1.02
CA ILE A 100 1.67 13.52 -0.24
C ILE A 100 2.97 13.16 0.46
N LYS A 101 4.02 13.94 0.20
CA LYS A 101 5.38 13.66 0.66
C LYS A 101 5.67 14.35 1.99
N GLY A 102 5.93 13.55 3.02
CA GLY A 102 6.67 13.98 4.20
C GLY A 102 8.18 13.97 3.95
N ALA A 103 8.95 13.98 5.03
CA ALA A 103 10.41 13.99 4.99
C ALA A 103 11.01 12.91 5.89
N TYR A 104 12.29 12.60 5.67
CA TYR A 104 13.10 11.82 6.62
C TYR A 104 14.07 12.73 7.35
N SER A 105 14.12 12.57 8.68
CA SER A 105 15.21 13.07 9.50
C SER A 105 16.17 11.92 9.81
N ILE A 106 17.46 12.13 9.54
CA ILE A 106 18.54 11.22 9.94
C ILE A 106 19.55 12.06 10.70
N GLU A 107 19.56 11.90 12.02
CA GLU A 107 20.39 12.69 12.92
C GLU A 107 21.06 11.81 13.96
N LYS A 108 22.19 12.27 14.49
CA LYS A 108 22.78 11.66 15.68
C LYS A 108 22.06 12.19 16.90
N SER A 109 21.56 11.30 17.75
CA SER A 109 20.83 11.68 18.94
C SER A 109 21.18 10.76 20.10
N THR A 110 21.19 11.31 21.31
CA THR A 110 21.65 10.61 22.51
C THR A 110 20.45 10.06 23.26
N TYR A 111 20.31 8.74 23.31
CA TYR A 111 19.20 8.03 23.97
C TYR A 111 19.70 7.24 25.19
N PRO A 112 18.85 7.06 26.22
CA PRO A 112 19.15 6.17 27.33
C PRO A 112 19.18 4.71 26.86
N ILE A 113 20.15 3.95 27.36
CA ILE A 113 20.27 2.51 27.13
C ILE A 113 19.25 1.78 28.01
N VAL A 114 18.69 0.68 27.53
CA VAL A 114 17.87 -0.21 28.37
C VAL A 114 18.82 -1.06 29.21
N GLU A 115 18.93 -0.74 30.50
CA GLU A 115 19.78 -1.45 31.46
C GLU A 115 19.00 -1.86 32.71
N GLN A 116 19.45 -2.93 33.37
CA GLN A 116 18.85 -3.43 34.60
C GLN A 116 19.65 -2.98 35.83
N ASP A 117 18.96 -2.78 36.95
CA ASP A 117 19.58 -2.58 38.25
C ASP A 117 20.10 -3.90 38.85
N GLU A 118 20.71 -3.83 40.03
CA GLU A 118 21.24 -5.00 40.76
C GLU A 118 20.15 -6.03 41.13
N SER A 119 18.87 -5.64 41.09
CA SER A 119 17.73 -6.53 41.34
C SER A 119 17.19 -7.19 40.06
N GLY A 120 17.75 -6.87 38.89
CA GLY A 120 17.30 -7.38 37.59
C GLY A 120 16.09 -6.64 37.02
N LYS A 121 15.75 -5.45 37.53
CA LYS A 121 14.65 -4.62 37.03
C LYS A 121 15.18 -3.54 36.08
N ASP A 122 14.45 -3.27 35.00
CA ASP A 122 14.79 -2.17 34.09
C ASP A 122 14.85 -0.84 34.85
N LYS A 123 15.98 -0.14 34.72
CA LYS A 123 16.16 1.20 35.28
C LYS A 123 15.29 2.21 34.55
N SER A 124 14.97 3.31 35.20
CA SER A 124 14.28 4.41 34.52
C SER A 124 15.19 5.03 33.44
N PRO A 125 14.62 5.59 32.35
CA PRO A 125 15.39 6.29 31.32
C PRO A 125 16.25 7.45 31.86
N SER A 126 15.89 8.04 33.01
CA SER A 126 16.65 9.10 33.68
C SER A 126 17.89 8.61 34.43
N GLU A 127 17.87 7.37 34.91
CA GLU A 127 18.96 6.74 35.68
C GLU A 127 19.90 5.92 34.79
N SER A 128 19.53 5.75 33.52
CA SER A 128 20.25 4.93 32.58
C SER A 128 21.42 5.68 31.94
N GLN A 129 22.52 4.96 31.66
CA GLN A 129 23.57 5.48 30.81
C GLN A 129 23.01 5.89 29.44
N ARG A 130 23.64 6.88 28.80
CA ARG A 130 23.19 7.39 27.50
C ARG A 130 24.22 7.10 26.42
N MET A 131 23.75 6.67 25.25
CA MET A 131 24.59 6.41 24.09
C MET A 131 24.13 7.20 22.87
N MET A 132 25.09 7.58 22.03
CA MET A 132 24.81 8.25 20.78
C MET A 132 24.41 7.21 19.73
N VAL A 133 23.23 7.38 19.14
CA VAL A 133 22.68 6.51 18.11
C VAL A 133 22.27 7.33 16.89
N TRP A 134 22.15 6.67 15.75
CA TRP A 134 21.47 7.25 14.60
C TRP A 134 19.96 7.15 14.82
N LYS A 135 19.32 8.31 14.91
CA LYS A 135 17.87 8.43 14.95
C LYS A 135 17.36 8.64 13.53
N ILE A 136 16.53 7.71 13.08
CA ILE A 136 15.91 7.76 11.76
C ILE A 136 14.42 7.90 12.00
N GLU A 137 13.85 9.03 11.60
CA GLU A 137 12.43 9.32 11.77
C GLU A 137 11.81 9.80 10.48
N GLU A 138 10.60 9.32 10.25
CA GLU A 138 9.70 9.97 9.31
C GLU A 138 9.11 11.22 9.99
N LYS A 139 8.92 12.28 9.21
CA LYS A 139 8.42 13.57 9.67
C LYS A 139 7.32 14.04 8.74
N GLN A 140 6.32 14.69 9.35
CA GLN A 140 5.21 15.38 8.71
C GLN A 140 4.10 14.49 8.15
N SER A 141 4.22 13.15 8.08
CA SER A 141 3.11 12.34 7.52
C SER A 141 1.84 12.41 8.38
N ASP A 142 1.99 12.30 9.70
CA ASP A 142 0.92 12.48 10.68
C ASP A 142 0.24 13.85 10.56
N VAL A 143 1.06 14.92 10.49
CA VAL A 143 0.60 16.31 10.35
C VAL A 143 -0.13 16.51 9.02
N ASN A 144 0.41 15.99 7.93
CA ASN A 144 -0.21 16.08 6.60
C ASN A 144 -1.55 15.33 6.57
N VAL A 145 -1.65 14.13 7.13
CA VAL A 145 -2.93 13.40 7.24
C VAL A 145 -3.96 14.24 8.00
N ALA A 146 -3.58 14.81 9.14
CA ALA A 146 -4.46 15.64 9.96
C ALA A 146 -4.93 16.91 9.23
N LEU A 147 -3.99 17.66 8.64
CA LEU A 147 -4.27 18.93 7.98
C LEU A 147 -5.14 18.75 6.74
N GLU A 148 -4.81 17.79 5.88
CA GLU A 148 -5.57 17.52 4.66
C GLU A 148 -7.01 17.11 4.97
N ALA A 149 -7.21 16.27 6.00
CA ALA A 149 -8.55 15.84 6.41
C ALA A 149 -9.39 16.99 6.96
N VAL A 150 -8.82 17.78 7.88
CA VAL A 150 -9.54 18.94 8.45
C VAL A 150 -9.80 19.99 7.38
N TYR A 151 -8.84 20.28 6.50
CA TYR A 151 -8.99 21.24 5.41
C TYR A 151 -10.09 20.83 4.43
N ASP A 152 -10.11 19.56 4.01
CA ASP A 152 -11.13 19.05 3.09
C ASP A 152 -12.52 19.08 3.73
N VAL A 153 -12.64 18.66 5.00
CA VAL A 153 -13.91 18.76 5.71
C VAL A 153 -14.36 20.20 5.78
N LEU A 154 -13.50 21.15 6.14
CA LEU A 154 -13.83 22.58 6.25
C LEU A 154 -14.25 23.20 4.92
N THR A 155 -13.58 22.88 3.83
CA THR A 155 -13.72 23.59 2.55
C THR A 155 -14.68 22.94 1.57
N ASP A 156 -14.92 21.63 1.67
CA ASP A 156 -15.84 20.90 0.80
C ASP A 156 -17.17 20.65 1.53
N SER A 157 -18.15 21.53 1.29
CA SER A 157 -19.50 21.40 1.85
C SER A 157 -20.29 20.21 1.31
N THR A 158 -19.79 19.53 0.27
CA THR A 158 -20.41 18.34 -0.31
C THR A 158 -19.78 17.04 0.18
N LEU A 159 -18.76 17.11 1.02
CA LEU A 159 -18.10 15.95 1.59
C LEU A 159 -18.98 15.34 2.69
N GLU A 160 -19.26 14.05 2.57
CA GLU A 160 -20.19 13.36 3.48
C GLU A 160 -19.46 12.34 4.37
N GLN A 161 -18.26 11.91 3.97
CA GLN A 161 -17.47 10.97 4.73
C GLN A 161 -15.96 11.19 4.55
N VAL A 162 -15.23 10.97 5.63
CA VAL A 162 -13.78 10.81 5.62
C VAL A 162 -13.40 9.46 6.20
N ILE A 163 -12.39 8.80 5.64
CA ILE A 163 -11.87 7.52 6.13
C ILE A 163 -10.40 7.69 6.46
N PHE A 164 -10.00 7.33 7.68
CA PHE A 164 -8.60 7.29 8.11
C PHE A 164 -8.10 5.86 8.10
N VAL A 165 -6.99 5.60 7.41
CA VAL A 165 -6.28 4.31 7.44
C VAL A 165 -5.04 4.47 8.30
N THR A 166 -5.21 4.35 9.61
CA THR A 166 -4.14 4.45 10.61
C THR A 166 -4.62 3.86 11.95
N ASN A 167 -3.67 3.53 12.81
CA ASN A 167 -3.87 3.24 14.22
C ASN A 167 -3.01 4.15 15.11
N ASP A 168 -2.51 5.26 14.55
CA ASP A 168 -1.74 6.26 15.26
C ASP A 168 -2.65 7.21 16.05
N THR A 169 -2.36 7.42 17.33
CA THR A 169 -3.16 8.30 18.18
C THR A 169 -2.92 9.78 17.90
N ASP A 170 -1.86 10.13 17.16
CA ASP A 170 -1.53 11.52 16.89
C ASP A 170 -2.57 12.21 15.98
N ILE A 171 -3.42 11.45 15.28
CA ILE A 171 -4.56 11.99 14.51
C ILE A 171 -5.81 12.32 15.36
N ILE A 172 -5.87 11.94 16.64
CA ILE A 172 -7.02 12.20 17.53
C ILE A 172 -7.46 13.69 17.53
N PRO A 173 -6.54 14.67 17.62
CA PRO A 173 -6.92 16.08 17.55
C PRO A 173 -7.67 16.46 16.27
N ALA A 174 -7.30 15.86 15.13
CA ALA A 174 -7.98 16.10 13.85
C ALA A 174 -9.42 15.57 13.88
N LEU A 175 -9.64 14.34 14.39
CA LEU A 175 -10.97 13.75 14.52
C LEU A 175 -11.86 14.59 15.45
N LYS A 176 -11.32 15.08 16.57
CA LYS A 176 -12.03 16.02 17.46
C LYS A 176 -12.41 17.31 16.75
N LYS A 177 -11.52 17.85 15.92
CA LYS A 177 -11.81 19.07 15.14
C LYS A 177 -12.91 18.84 14.10
N ILE A 178 -12.92 17.70 13.44
CA ILE A 178 -13.97 17.30 12.49
C ILE A 178 -15.33 17.18 13.21
N ARG A 179 -15.35 16.59 14.42
CA ARG A 179 -16.59 16.54 15.24
C ARG A 179 -17.09 17.94 15.60
N LEU A 180 -16.20 18.84 16.02
CA LEU A 180 -16.57 20.24 16.28
C LEU A 180 -17.15 20.93 15.03
N ILE A 181 -16.55 20.70 13.86
CA ILE A 181 -17.06 21.24 12.59
C ILE A 181 -18.47 20.69 12.29
N ASN A 182 -18.72 19.42 12.58
CA ASN A 182 -20.05 18.84 12.43
C ASN A 182 -21.07 19.50 13.36
N ASP A 183 -20.69 19.84 14.60
CA ASP A 183 -21.57 20.55 15.54
C ASP A 183 -21.94 21.96 15.02
N GLU A 184 -21.05 22.59 14.26
CA GLU A 184 -21.28 23.89 13.61
C GLU A 184 -22.07 23.78 12.27
N ARG A 185 -22.35 22.56 11.78
CA ARG A 185 -23.03 22.28 10.51
C ARG A 185 -24.40 21.63 10.72
N PRO A 186 -25.47 22.42 10.93
CA PRO A 186 -26.78 21.89 11.29
C PRO A 186 -27.43 20.99 10.23
N ASN A 187 -27.03 21.08 8.96
CA ASN A 187 -27.62 20.33 7.86
C ASN A 187 -26.65 19.36 7.15
N SER A 188 -25.45 19.15 7.69
CA SER A 188 -24.44 18.30 7.05
C SER A 188 -23.45 17.73 8.08
N THR A 189 -23.55 16.43 8.37
CA THR A 189 -22.62 15.72 9.25
C THR A 189 -21.69 14.85 8.43
N VAL A 190 -20.38 15.08 8.55
CA VAL A 190 -19.37 14.21 7.95
C VAL A 190 -19.16 12.98 8.81
N GLN A 191 -19.36 11.79 8.23
CA GLN A 191 -19.08 10.51 8.87
C GLN A 191 -17.57 10.25 8.93
N ILE A 192 -17.12 9.63 10.01
CA ILE A 192 -15.70 9.29 10.20
C ILE A 192 -15.55 7.78 10.17
N GLY A 193 -14.95 7.24 9.11
CA GLY A 193 -14.52 5.85 9.05
C GLY A 193 -13.09 5.69 9.58
N LEU A 194 -12.84 4.60 10.31
CA LEU A 194 -11.50 4.22 10.75
C LEU A 194 -11.16 2.83 10.23
N ILE A 195 -10.00 2.70 9.60
CA ILE A 195 -9.45 1.41 9.19
C ILE A 195 -8.12 1.25 9.91
N THR A 196 -8.04 0.26 10.79
CA THR A 196 -6.80 -0.10 11.48
C THR A 196 -5.96 -0.96 10.54
N PRO A 197 -4.80 -0.50 10.05
CA PRO A 197 -3.95 -1.31 9.18
C PRO A 197 -3.19 -2.34 10.02
N SER A 198 -3.87 -3.45 10.28
CA SER A 198 -3.38 -4.58 11.05
C SER A 198 -3.73 -5.86 10.31
N ARG A 199 -2.80 -6.83 10.25
CA ARG A 199 -3.10 -8.15 9.68
C ARG A 199 -3.68 -9.07 10.75
N VAL A 200 -4.63 -9.90 10.35
CA VAL A 200 -5.11 -11.02 11.17
C VAL A 200 -3.93 -11.96 11.47
N GLY A 201 -3.67 -12.24 12.75
CA GLY A 201 -2.61 -13.17 13.16
C GLY A 201 -2.13 -12.98 14.59
N LYS A 202 -1.06 -13.71 14.97
CA LYS A 202 -0.50 -13.75 16.34
C LYS A 202 -0.01 -12.40 16.89
N HIS A 203 0.24 -11.42 16.02
CA HIS A 203 0.70 -10.07 16.39
C HIS A 203 -0.23 -8.98 15.85
N GLN A 204 -1.53 -9.30 15.76
CA GLN A 204 -2.54 -8.33 15.37
C GLN A 204 -2.52 -7.15 16.35
N ARG A 205 -2.30 -5.95 15.81
CA ARG A 205 -2.49 -4.70 16.56
C ARG A 205 -3.96 -4.57 16.88
N THR A 206 -4.27 -4.24 18.13
CA THR A 206 -5.63 -3.88 18.54
C THR A 206 -5.93 -2.46 18.08
N THR A 207 -7.15 -2.25 17.58
CA THR A 207 -7.67 -0.91 17.29
C THR A 207 -7.60 -0.07 18.55
N ASN A 208 -7.08 1.15 18.44
CA ASN A 208 -7.00 2.04 19.59
C ASN A 208 -8.41 2.48 20.05
N PRO A 209 -8.80 2.26 21.32
CA PRO A 209 -10.11 2.65 21.83
C PRO A 209 -10.39 4.16 21.74
N ASN A 210 -9.35 4.99 21.84
CA ASN A 210 -9.52 6.45 21.77
C ASN A 210 -9.78 6.93 20.33
N LEU A 211 -9.31 6.19 19.32
CA LEU A 211 -9.63 6.45 17.92
C LEU A 211 -11.03 5.97 17.57
N SER A 212 -11.34 4.70 17.87
CA SER A 212 -12.65 4.10 17.53
C SER A 212 -13.83 4.83 18.15
N LYS A 213 -13.70 5.34 19.39
CA LYS A 213 -14.72 6.19 20.04
C LYS A 213 -15.08 7.45 19.26
N LEU A 214 -14.16 7.96 18.43
CA LEU A 214 -14.38 9.15 17.61
C LEU A 214 -14.86 8.82 16.21
N ALA A 215 -14.73 7.56 15.77
CA ALA A 215 -15.19 7.08 14.48
C ALA A 215 -16.68 6.71 14.53
N THR A 216 -17.38 6.90 13.42
CA THR A 216 -18.74 6.38 13.22
C THR A 216 -18.72 4.86 13.03
N TRP A 217 -17.73 4.35 12.31
CA TRP A 217 -17.54 2.93 12.07
C TRP A 217 -16.06 2.59 12.02
N THR A 218 -15.71 1.33 12.26
CA THR A 218 -14.32 0.88 12.26
C THR A 218 -14.15 -0.48 11.59
N ILE A 219 -13.08 -0.63 10.82
CA ILE A 219 -12.54 -1.91 10.37
C ILE A 219 -11.26 -2.19 11.16
N GLU A 220 -11.23 -3.28 11.91
CA GLU A 220 -10.15 -3.56 12.88
C GLU A 220 -8.91 -4.21 12.26
N TYR A 221 -9.05 -4.79 11.07
CA TYR A 221 -7.98 -5.52 10.40
C TYR A 221 -8.20 -5.60 8.89
N ILE A 222 -7.13 -5.94 8.18
CA ILE A 222 -7.09 -6.26 6.75
C ILE A 222 -6.68 -7.73 6.61
N THR A 223 -7.43 -8.48 5.81
CA THR A 223 -7.17 -9.90 5.55
C THR A 223 -6.10 -10.10 4.48
N ASN A 224 -5.48 -11.28 4.47
CA ASN A 224 -4.52 -11.62 3.39
C ASN A 224 -5.21 -11.72 2.02
N GLU A 225 -6.48 -12.17 1.97
CA GLU A 225 -7.26 -12.25 0.74
C GLU A 225 -7.50 -10.86 0.14
N GLU A 226 -7.88 -9.87 0.96
CA GLU A 226 -8.04 -8.49 0.53
C GLU A 226 -6.71 -7.91 0.00
N LEU A 227 -5.59 -8.21 0.64
CA LEU A 227 -4.27 -7.78 0.18
C LEU A 227 -3.87 -8.45 -1.14
N GLU A 228 -4.11 -9.75 -1.28
CA GLU A 228 -3.77 -10.55 -2.46
C GLU A 228 -4.62 -10.15 -3.67
N THR A 229 -5.93 -9.96 -3.47
CA THR A 229 -6.86 -9.54 -4.53
C THR A 229 -6.71 -8.07 -4.92
N SER A 230 -6.07 -7.26 -4.08
CA SER A 230 -5.79 -5.84 -4.34
C SER A 230 -4.38 -5.59 -4.85
N GLN A 231 -3.70 -6.57 -5.47
CA GLN A 231 -2.40 -6.31 -6.09
C GLN A 231 -2.56 -5.59 -7.45
N LEU A 232 -1.68 -4.62 -7.73
CA LEU A 232 -1.54 -4.03 -9.06
C LEU A 232 -1.04 -5.10 -10.06
N PRO A 233 -1.31 -4.94 -11.37
CA PRO A 233 -0.61 -5.72 -12.39
C PRO A 233 0.91 -5.62 -12.23
N SER A 234 1.65 -6.70 -12.50
CA SER A 234 3.11 -6.73 -12.30
C SER A 234 3.83 -5.69 -13.16
N ARG A 235 3.24 -5.31 -14.30
CA ARG A 235 3.67 -4.20 -15.14
C ARG A 235 2.53 -3.21 -15.35
N VAL A 236 2.69 -1.99 -14.84
CA VAL A 236 1.74 -0.89 -15.06
C VAL A 236 2.28 -0.01 -16.19
N SER A 237 1.52 0.09 -17.29
CA SER A 237 1.92 0.86 -18.47
C SER A 237 1.28 2.25 -18.47
N GLY A 238 2.12 3.28 -18.67
CA GLY A 238 1.69 4.63 -18.99
C GLY A 238 1.96 4.99 -20.46
N LYS A 239 1.58 6.20 -20.86
CA LYS A 239 1.79 6.70 -22.23
C LYS A 239 3.28 6.77 -22.64
N LYS A 240 4.18 7.09 -21.70
CA LYS A 240 5.61 7.34 -21.95
C LYS A 240 6.56 6.53 -21.06
N SER A 241 6.03 5.84 -20.05
CA SER A 241 6.83 5.10 -19.07
C SER A 241 6.04 3.90 -18.54
N SER A 242 6.71 2.99 -17.84
CA SER A 242 6.06 1.90 -17.13
C SER A 242 6.67 1.72 -15.75
N ALA A 243 5.86 1.28 -14.81
CA ALA A 243 6.31 0.82 -13.51
C ALA A 243 6.25 -0.70 -13.45
N ILE A 244 7.23 -1.31 -12.80
CA ILE A 244 7.40 -2.76 -12.73
C ILE A 244 7.49 -3.17 -11.26
N LYS A 245 6.72 -4.20 -10.89
CA LYS A 245 6.76 -4.79 -9.56
C LYS A 245 8.18 -5.29 -9.26
N PRO A 246 8.79 -4.86 -8.13
CA PRO A 246 10.09 -5.37 -7.73
C PRO A 246 10.08 -6.87 -7.53
N THR A 247 11.12 -7.58 -8.01
CA THR A 247 11.24 -9.04 -7.86
C THR A 247 11.24 -9.47 -6.39
N SER A 248 11.86 -8.68 -5.52
CA SER A 248 11.89 -8.86 -4.05
C SER A 248 10.51 -8.77 -3.38
N TRP A 249 9.47 -8.37 -4.11
CA TRP A 249 8.09 -8.28 -3.61
C TRP A 249 7.22 -9.46 -4.07
N PHE A 250 7.81 -10.48 -4.72
CA PHE A 250 7.16 -11.77 -4.94
C PHE A 250 7.38 -12.69 -3.74
N LYS A 251 6.43 -13.59 -3.49
CA LYS A 251 6.53 -14.60 -2.42
C LYS A 251 7.71 -15.56 -2.67
N HIS A 252 7.97 -15.87 -3.94
CA HIS A 252 8.99 -16.78 -4.43
C HIS A 252 10.00 -15.99 -5.29
N ALA A 253 10.67 -15.01 -4.66
CA ALA A 253 11.46 -14.02 -5.37
C ALA A 253 12.64 -14.63 -6.15
N GLN A 254 13.27 -15.68 -5.60
CA GLN A 254 14.40 -16.36 -6.25
C GLN A 254 13.96 -17.06 -7.53
N GLU A 255 12.85 -17.79 -7.48
CA GLU A 255 12.33 -18.55 -8.61
C GLU A 255 11.79 -17.63 -9.71
N VAL A 256 11.21 -16.48 -9.33
CA VAL A 256 10.87 -15.42 -10.30
C VAL A 256 12.11 -14.81 -10.94
N GLN A 257 13.19 -14.61 -10.17
CA GLN A 257 14.45 -14.10 -10.71
C GLN A 257 15.04 -15.05 -11.77
N GLU A 258 14.97 -16.36 -11.57
CA GLU A 258 15.44 -17.35 -12.57
C GLU A 258 14.70 -17.22 -13.91
N ILE A 259 13.39 -16.97 -13.89
CA ILE A 259 12.60 -16.71 -15.10
C ILE A 259 13.08 -15.42 -15.78
N LEU A 260 13.32 -14.37 -15.00
CA LEU A 260 13.82 -13.11 -15.53
C LEU A 260 15.22 -13.26 -16.13
N ASP A 261 16.12 -14.03 -15.53
CA ASP A 261 17.46 -14.28 -16.04
C ASP A 261 17.42 -14.95 -17.43
N ILE A 262 16.52 -15.94 -17.59
CA ILE A 262 16.28 -16.60 -18.89
C ILE A 262 15.77 -15.59 -19.93
N LEU A 263 14.73 -14.83 -19.58
CA LEU A 263 14.07 -13.92 -20.52
C LEU A 263 14.94 -12.73 -20.89
N THR A 264 15.76 -12.24 -19.95
CA THR A 264 16.59 -11.04 -20.12
C THR A 264 17.94 -11.31 -20.77
N HIS A 265 18.30 -12.57 -21.00
CA HIS A 265 19.47 -12.95 -21.78
C HIS A 265 19.52 -12.18 -23.12
N LEU A 266 20.72 -11.75 -23.53
CA LEU A 266 20.94 -10.88 -24.69
C LEU A 266 20.33 -11.46 -25.97
N ASP A 267 20.49 -12.76 -26.18
CA ASP A 267 19.97 -13.49 -27.34
C ASP A 267 18.46 -13.80 -27.25
N VAL A 268 17.76 -13.39 -26.18
CA VAL A 268 16.34 -13.70 -25.96
C VAL A 268 15.49 -12.44 -26.07
N LEU A 269 15.41 -11.62 -25.01
CA LEU A 269 14.76 -10.30 -25.05
C LEU A 269 15.73 -9.16 -24.71
N GLY A 270 16.83 -9.44 -24.00
CA GLY A 270 17.91 -8.51 -23.70
C GLY A 270 17.58 -7.40 -22.69
N SER A 271 16.37 -7.34 -22.12
CA SER A 271 16.06 -6.33 -21.09
C SER A 271 14.87 -6.67 -20.20
N ILE A 272 14.91 -6.20 -18.95
CA ILE A 272 13.85 -6.34 -17.93
C ILE A 272 12.49 -5.81 -18.43
N PRO A 273 12.37 -4.62 -19.07
CA PRO A 273 11.09 -4.15 -19.57
C PRO A 273 10.47 -5.05 -20.65
N ARG A 274 11.29 -5.67 -21.50
CA ARG A 274 10.80 -6.62 -22.52
C ARG A 274 10.39 -7.95 -21.90
N ALA A 275 11.14 -8.46 -20.92
CA ALA A 275 10.77 -9.65 -20.15
C ALA A 275 9.42 -9.47 -19.45
N TRP A 276 9.21 -8.34 -18.76
CA TRP A 276 7.91 -8.07 -18.12
C TRP A 276 6.78 -7.84 -19.11
N ARG A 277 7.05 -7.29 -20.30
CA ARG A 277 6.04 -7.25 -21.38
C ARG A 277 5.64 -8.66 -21.78
N TRP A 278 6.60 -9.55 -22.01
CA TRP A 278 6.34 -10.96 -22.32
C TRP A 278 5.53 -11.63 -21.20
N LEU A 279 5.89 -11.42 -19.93
CA LEU A 279 5.17 -12.00 -18.80
C LEU A 279 3.73 -11.46 -18.64
N SER A 280 3.45 -10.24 -19.10
CA SER A 280 2.15 -9.59 -18.94
C SER A 280 1.17 -9.85 -20.09
N GLU A 281 1.56 -10.64 -21.09
CA GLU A 281 0.73 -10.96 -22.25
C GLU A 281 0.28 -12.42 -22.20
N PRO A 282 -0.92 -12.76 -22.69
CA PRO A 282 -1.34 -14.15 -22.85
C PRO A 282 -0.33 -14.93 -23.70
N LYS A 283 -0.21 -16.23 -23.44
CA LYS A 283 0.65 -17.12 -24.23
C LYS A 283 -0.24 -18.10 -25.01
N PRO A 284 0.10 -18.40 -26.28
CA PRO A 284 -0.61 -19.41 -27.02
C PRO A 284 -0.38 -20.78 -26.40
N GLU A 285 -1.32 -21.70 -26.62
CA GLU A 285 -1.11 -23.11 -26.34
C GLU A 285 -0.08 -23.68 -27.31
N VAL A 286 0.88 -24.42 -26.77
CA VAL A 286 1.97 -25.05 -27.52
C VAL A 286 2.02 -26.51 -27.10
N GLU A 287 2.05 -27.41 -28.09
CA GLU A 287 2.13 -28.84 -27.84
C GLU A 287 3.36 -29.19 -26.97
N GLY A 288 3.14 -30.01 -25.94
CA GLY A 288 4.18 -30.39 -24.98
C GLY A 288 4.45 -29.38 -23.87
N LEU A 289 3.76 -28.22 -23.85
CA LEU A 289 3.83 -27.25 -22.75
C LEU A 289 2.55 -27.26 -21.90
N PRO A 290 2.66 -26.95 -20.59
CA PRO A 290 1.50 -26.79 -19.72
C PRO A 290 0.64 -25.61 -20.19
N ILE A 291 -0.67 -25.76 -20.11
CA ILE A 291 -1.61 -24.67 -20.44
C ILE A 291 -1.56 -23.62 -19.32
N LEU A 292 -1.31 -22.36 -19.69
CA LEU A 292 -1.33 -21.25 -18.75
C LEU A 292 -2.76 -20.72 -18.61
N VAL A 293 -3.34 -20.85 -17.41
CA VAL A 293 -4.72 -20.43 -17.11
C VAL A 293 -4.92 -18.91 -17.08
N SER A 294 -3.83 -18.14 -17.08
CA SER A 294 -3.83 -16.68 -17.10
C SER A 294 -2.52 -16.16 -17.70
N THR A 295 -2.33 -14.84 -17.70
CA THR A 295 -1.04 -14.25 -18.09
C THR A 295 0.07 -14.76 -17.14
N PRO A 296 1.29 -15.03 -17.66
CA PRO A 296 2.38 -15.57 -16.85
C PRO A 296 2.63 -14.82 -15.54
N ASP A 297 2.57 -13.49 -15.55
CA ASP A 297 2.82 -12.65 -14.38
C ASP A 297 1.84 -12.89 -13.22
N ARG A 298 0.60 -13.30 -13.51
CA ARG A 298 -0.42 -13.64 -12.50
C ARG A 298 -0.21 -15.01 -11.86
N MET A 299 0.60 -15.86 -12.48
CA MET A 299 0.90 -17.21 -12.01
C MET A 299 2.13 -17.27 -11.09
N LEU A 300 2.87 -16.15 -10.95
CA LEU A 300 4.15 -16.06 -10.23
C LEU A 300 4.04 -16.03 -8.70
N ASN A 301 2.85 -16.20 -8.13
CA ASN A 301 2.65 -16.24 -6.68
C ASN A 301 2.60 -17.67 -6.10
N THR A 302 2.62 -18.70 -6.96
CA THR A 302 2.61 -20.12 -6.56
C THR A 302 3.74 -20.88 -7.23
N LEU A 303 4.33 -21.87 -6.56
CA LEU A 303 5.40 -22.69 -7.14
C LEU A 303 4.95 -23.41 -8.43
N ALA A 304 3.76 -24.00 -8.44
CA ALA A 304 3.22 -24.68 -9.62
C ALA A 304 3.04 -23.72 -10.81
N GLY A 305 2.55 -22.51 -10.57
CA GLY A 305 2.43 -21.49 -11.61
C GLY A 305 3.80 -21.02 -12.12
N ILE A 306 4.77 -20.84 -11.22
CA ILE A 306 6.16 -20.48 -11.57
C ILE A 306 6.81 -21.56 -12.43
N GLU A 307 6.68 -22.84 -12.07
CA GLU A 307 7.23 -23.95 -12.85
C GLU A 307 6.66 -23.98 -14.28
N ALA A 308 5.34 -23.81 -14.41
CA ALA A 308 4.70 -23.74 -15.72
C ALA A 308 5.23 -22.57 -16.55
N VAL A 309 5.32 -21.37 -15.97
CA VAL A 309 5.85 -20.17 -16.66
C VAL A 309 7.33 -20.35 -17.01
N LYS A 310 8.12 -20.95 -16.14
CA LYS A 310 9.55 -21.21 -16.36
C LYS A 310 9.77 -22.13 -17.56
N LEU A 311 8.96 -23.17 -17.71
CA LEU A 311 9.06 -24.07 -18.87
C LEU A 311 8.77 -23.32 -20.18
N HIS A 312 7.73 -22.48 -20.19
CA HIS A 312 7.45 -21.58 -21.33
C HIS A 312 8.61 -20.63 -21.63
N ALA A 313 9.23 -20.04 -20.60
CA ALA A 313 10.36 -19.14 -20.77
C ALA A 313 11.60 -19.85 -21.36
N ILE A 314 11.89 -21.08 -20.92
CA ILE A 314 12.98 -21.90 -21.46
C ILE A 314 12.74 -22.22 -22.94
N THR A 315 11.56 -22.72 -23.29
CA THR A 315 11.23 -23.07 -24.68
C THR A 315 11.24 -21.84 -25.58
N PHE A 316 10.73 -20.70 -25.09
CA PHE A 316 10.79 -19.43 -25.82
C PHE A 316 12.24 -18.97 -26.07
N ALA A 317 13.11 -19.09 -25.06
CA ALA A 317 14.53 -18.75 -25.19
C ALA A 317 15.23 -19.64 -26.24
N GLN A 318 15.00 -20.96 -26.20
CA GLN A 318 15.54 -21.90 -27.19
C GLN A 318 15.08 -21.55 -28.61
N TYR A 319 13.79 -21.24 -28.78
CA TYR A 319 13.24 -20.81 -30.07
C TYR A 319 13.92 -19.54 -30.60
N LYS A 320 14.09 -18.52 -29.74
CA LYS A 320 14.76 -17.26 -30.11
C LYS A 320 16.21 -17.46 -30.53
N ILE A 321 16.97 -18.24 -29.76
CA ILE A 321 18.38 -18.54 -30.03
C ILE A 321 18.52 -19.32 -31.35
N ASN A 322 17.64 -20.29 -31.62
CA ASN A 322 17.68 -21.07 -32.85
C ASN A 322 17.34 -20.24 -34.10
N GLN A 323 16.44 -19.26 -33.99
CA GLN A 323 16.12 -18.35 -35.08
C GLN A 323 17.28 -17.40 -35.44
N GLN A 324 18.20 -17.13 -34.51
CA GLN A 324 19.38 -16.30 -34.77
C GLN A 324 20.54 -17.08 -35.40
N LYS A 325 20.51 -18.42 -35.31
CA LYS A 325 21.52 -19.32 -35.90
C LYS A 325 21.18 -19.71 -37.35
N LYS A 326 19.99 -19.39 -37.83
CA LYS A 326 19.54 -19.59 -39.22
C LYS A 326 19.69 -18.30 -40.01
#